data_AF-A0A1V6V202-F1
#
_entry.id   AF-A0A1V6V202-F1
#
_cell.length_a   1.000
_cell.length_b   1.000
_cell.length_c   1.000
_cell.angle_alpha   90.00
_cell.angle_beta   90.00
_cell.angle_gamma   90.00
#
_symmetry.space_group_name_H-M   'P 1'
#
loop_
_entity.id
_entity.type
_entity.pdbx_description
1 polymer ?
#
loop_
_entity_poly.entity_id
_entity_poly.type
_entity_poly.pdbx_seq_one_letter_code
_entity_poly.pdbx_strand_id
1 'polypeptide(L)'
;MKTLLTAAGKGGAAMLHFLHSYGVKACPGEFEAQTAMRSAVVRGDSVTTEYLLNQGFDPNPTADELMVLPCGGRFECDEDSPLESYLVDAAQAASSEAAAATLDILLRYGADIGRLEKPPWCWSSSAPTLFYYPERQLVCLHLLLERGASPLPETKFGASMLTEVAEKYRREAIHLLLSHVEKRDISLDDLYRNLLLVKKLSKKWMEENIQGSWYIVKLWRRLYWRKRYPVPT
;
A
#
# COMPACT_ATOMS: atom_id res chain seq x y z
N MET A 1 19.98 19.93 -10.45
CA MET A 1 21.20 19.80 -9.61
C MET A 1 20.89 18.76 -8.53
N LYS A 2 21.66 17.68 -8.39
CA LYS A 2 21.49 16.75 -7.25
C LYS A 2 22.26 17.33 -6.07
N THR A 3 21.58 17.61 -4.97
CA THR A 3 22.21 18.21 -3.78
C THR A 3 22.88 17.14 -2.92
N LEU A 4 23.83 17.53 -2.07
CA LEU A 4 24.65 16.61 -1.27
C LEU A 4 23.80 15.64 -0.43
N LEU A 5 22.71 16.12 0.18
CA LEU A 5 21.77 15.32 0.97
C LEU A 5 21.04 14.26 0.13
N THR A 6 20.63 14.59 -1.09
CA THR A 6 19.97 13.61 -1.98
C THR A 6 20.92 12.49 -2.42
N ALA A 7 22.19 12.81 -2.65
CA ALA A 7 23.22 11.82 -2.94
C ALA A 7 23.53 10.96 -1.70
N ALA A 8 23.58 11.58 -0.52
CA ALA A 8 23.81 10.88 0.73
C ALA A 8 22.67 9.93 1.11
N GLY A 9 21.41 10.35 0.95
CA GLY A 9 20.26 9.47 1.11
C GLY A 9 20.32 8.27 0.18
N LYS A 10 20.82 8.46 -1.06
CA LYS A 10 21.08 7.34 -1.99
C LYS A 10 22.23 6.44 -1.54
N GLY A 11 23.24 6.98 -0.88
CA GLY A 11 24.33 6.22 -0.25
C GLY A 11 23.94 5.48 1.03
N GLY A 12 22.73 5.71 1.55
CA GLY A 12 22.17 5.03 2.71
C GLY A 12 22.50 5.69 4.05
N ALA A 13 21.99 5.10 5.14
CA ALA A 13 22.10 5.64 6.50
C ALA A 13 23.54 5.92 6.93
N ALA A 14 24.49 5.06 6.57
CA ALA A 14 25.91 5.24 6.91
C ALA A 14 26.48 6.56 6.34
N MET A 15 26.09 6.93 5.13
CA MET A 15 26.52 8.18 4.50
C MET A 15 25.86 9.39 5.18
N LEU A 16 24.58 9.29 5.56
CA LEU A 16 23.91 10.35 6.33
C LEU A 16 24.53 10.52 7.73
N HIS A 17 24.90 9.42 8.39
CA HIS A 17 25.63 9.46 9.66
C HIS A 17 27.01 10.13 9.50
N PHE A 18 27.74 9.79 8.44
CA PHE A 18 29.02 10.42 8.14
C PHE A 18 28.86 11.93 7.96
N LEU A 19 27.91 12.37 7.13
CA LEU A 19 27.64 13.81 6.93
C LEU A 19 27.20 14.52 8.20
N HIS A 20 26.45 13.84 9.07
CA HIS A 20 26.06 14.38 10.37
C HIS A 20 27.28 14.73 11.24
N SER A 21 28.35 13.92 11.21
CA SER A 21 29.59 14.24 11.94
C SER A 21 30.32 15.49 11.43
N TYR A 22 30.04 15.92 10.20
CA TYR A 22 30.54 17.18 9.63
C TYR A 22 29.55 18.34 9.77
N GLY A 23 28.49 18.17 10.57
CA GLY A 23 27.48 19.20 10.82
C GLY A 23 26.39 19.32 9.75
N VAL A 24 26.39 18.45 8.73
CA VAL A 24 25.33 18.42 7.71
C VAL A 24 24.19 17.53 8.22
N LYS A 25 23.10 18.15 8.68
CA LYS A 25 21.92 17.44 9.23
C LYS A 25 20.74 17.52 8.27
N ALA A 26 20.13 16.37 7.98
CA ALA A 26 18.84 16.30 7.32
C ALA A 26 17.75 16.85 8.26
N CYS A 27 17.13 17.97 7.90
CA CYS A 27 16.09 18.59 8.71
C CYS A 27 14.69 18.31 8.13
N PRO A 28 13.69 17.94 8.94
CA PRO A 28 12.30 17.83 8.49
C PRO A 28 11.82 19.15 7.87
N GLY A 29 11.02 19.08 6.80
CA GLY A 29 10.53 20.24 6.06
C GLY A 29 11.53 20.85 5.07
N GLU A 30 12.81 20.43 5.10
CA GLU A 30 13.77 20.82 4.07
C GLU A 30 13.55 20.01 2.79
N PHE A 31 13.41 20.71 1.67
CA PHE A 31 13.16 20.13 0.34
C PHE A 31 14.11 18.96 0.00
N GLU A 32 15.40 19.14 0.27
CA GLU A 32 16.43 18.17 -0.08
C GLU A 32 16.39 16.92 0.82
N ALA A 33 16.10 17.13 2.09
CA ALA A 33 16.02 16.07 3.08
C ALA A 33 14.73 15.24 2.88
N GLN A 34 13.63 15.90 2.52
CA GLN A 34 12.38 15.23 2.13
C GLN A 34 12.56 14.39 0.86
N THR A 35 13.33 14.90 -0.10
CA THR A 35 13.71 14.14 -1.31
C THR A 35 14.52 12.89 -0.96
N ALA A 36 15.48 13.02 -0.03
CA ALA A 36 16.29 11.90 0.44
C ALA A 36 15.43 10.83 1.13
N MET A 37 14.48 11.25 1.97
CA MET A 37 13.50 10.37 2.63
C MET A 37 12.65 9.60 1.61
N ARG A 38 12.02 10.30 0.68
CA ARG A 38 11.19 9.66 -0.36
C ARG A 38 12.01 8.69 -1.22
N SER A 39 13.24 9.05 -1.57
CA SER A 39 14.15 8.17 -2.31
C SER A 39 14.55 6.91 -1.53
N ALA A 40 14.66 6.97 -0.20
CA ALA A 40 14.89 5.79 0.64
C ALA A 40 13.65 4.89 0.63
N VAL A 41 12.46 5.48 0.81
CA VAL A 41 11.18 4.76 0.83
C VAL A 41 10.90 4.02 -0.48
N VAL A 42 11.01 4.70 -1.64
CA VAL A 42 10.78 4.09 -2.96
C VAL A 42 11.74 2.94 -3.25
N ARG A 43 12.97 2.99 -2.73
CA ARG A 43 13.95 1.91 -2.88
C ARG A 43 13.72 0.74 -1.93
N GLY A 44 12.84 0.89 -0.93
CA GLY A 44 12.70 -0.07 0.16
C GLY A 44 13.90 -0.10 1.10
N ASP A 45 14.61 1.03 1.24
CA ASP A 45 15.77 1.16 2.15
C ASP A 45 15.26 1.43 3.57
N SER A 46 14.81 0.37 4.22
CA SER A 46 14.25 0.35 5.58
C SER A 46 15.16 1.04 6.61
N VAL A 47 16.47 0.78 6.55
CA VAL A 47 17.45 1.34 7.51
C VAL A 47 17.56 2.86 7.37
N THR A 48 17.64 3.36 6.14
CA THR A 48 17.69 4.81 5.90
C THR A 48 16.36 5.49 6.22
N THR A 49 15.23 4.84 5.90
CA THR A 49 13.90 5.31 6.28
C THR A 49 13.75 5.42 7.80
N GLU A 50 14.12 4.39 8.55
CA GLU A 50 14.07 4.39 10.02
C GLU A 50 14.96 5.47 10.62
N TYR A 51 16.18 5.62 10.10
CA TYR A 51 17.08 6.69 10.53
C TYR A 51 16.45 8.08 10.37
N LEU A 52 15.84 8.36 9.22
CA LEU A 52 15.21 9.66 8.95
C LEU A 52 13.96 9.86 9.81
N LEU A 53 13.13 8.84 10.01
CA LEU A 53 11.98 8.93 10.94
C LEU A 53 12.45 9.23 12.37
N ASN A 54 13.56 8.65 12.82
CA ASN A 54 14.18 8.96 14.11
C ASN A 54 14.71 10.40 14.21
N GLN A 55 14.95 11.08 13.09
CA GLN A 55 15.29 12.51 13.06
C GLN A 55 14.05 13.42 13.12
N GLY A 56 12.84 12.86 13.24
CA GLY A 56 11.59 13.60 13.36
C GLY A 56 10.88 13.86 12.03
N PHE A 57 11.20 13.10 10.98
CA PHE A 57 10.45 13.16 9.73
C PHE A 57 9.03 12.60 9.94
N ASP A 58 8.03 13.29 9.39
CA ASP A 58 6.64 12.83 9.43
C ASP A 58 6.44 11.66 8.46
N PRO A 59 5.96 10.49 8.91
CA PRO A 59 5.58 9.39 8.02
C PRO A 59 4.35 9.69 7.14
N ASN A 60 3.64 10.79 7.39
CA ASN A 60 2.42 11.21 6.70
C ASN A 60 2.57 12.54 5.95
N PRO A 61 3.51 12.65 5.00
CA PRO A 61 3.83 13.92 4.36
C PRO A 61 2.61 14.55 3.68
N THR A 62 2.63 15.87 3.63
CA THR A 62 1.67 16.67 2.88
C THR A 62 1.90 16.51 1.38
N ALA A 63 0.90 16.87 0.56
CA ALA A 63 1.05 16.83 -0.90
C ALA A 63 2.24 17.71 -1.35
N ASP A 64 2.40 18.89 -0.76
CA ASP A 64 3.51 19.81 -1.06
C ASP A 64 4.89 19.19 -0.78
N GLU A 65 5.01 18.41 0.29
CA GLU A 65 6.22 17.66 0.63
C GLU A 65 6.45 16.43 -0.26
N LEU A 66 5.39 15.92 -0.90
CA LEU A 66 5.50 14.83 -1.88
C LEU A 66 5.76 15.34 -3.30
N MET A 67 5.35 16.57 -3.66
CA MET A 67 5.52 17.22 -4.97
C MET A 67 6.99 17.51 -5.34
N VAL A 68 7.91 17.07 -4.49
CA VAL A 68 9.30 17.52 -4.42
C VAL A 68 10.20 17.00 -5.55
N LEU A 69 9.84 15.95 -6.29
CA LEU A 69 10.48 15.64 -7.59
C LEU A 69 9.53 14.80 -8.48
N PRO A 70 9.49 15.03 -9.82
CA PRO A 70 9.02 14.00 -10.73
C PRO A 70 9.96 12.80 -10.57
N CYS A 71 9.41 11.59 -10.46
CA CYS A 71 10.16 10.35 -10.45
C CYS A 71 11.27 10.41 -11.52
N GLY A 72 12.50 10.67 -11.09
CA GLY A 72 13.61 10.91 -11.98
C GLY A 72 13.97 9.63 -12.72
N GLY A 73 13.44 9.49 -13.93
CA GLY A 73 13.98 8.65 -14.99
C GLY A 73 13.92 7.15 -14.74
N ARG A 74 12.70 6.59 -14.70
CA ARG A 74 12.45 5.31 -15.39
C ARG A 74 10.99 5.00 -15.71
N PHE A 75 10.02 5.67 -15.08
CA PHE A 75 8.60 5.52 -15.41
C PHE A 75 7.92 6.88 -15.32
N GLU A 76 7.30 7.29 -16.43
CA GLU A 76 6.24 8.30 -16.42
C GLU A 76 5.14 7.75 -15.51
N CYS A 77 5.19 8.12 -14.22
CA CYS A 77 3.99 8.08 -13.41
C CYS A 77 3.10 9.16 -14.03
N ASP A 78 1.95 8.78 -14.58
CA ASP A 78 1.01 9.71 -15.20
C ASP A 78 0.89 10.99 -14.35
N GLU A 79 0.85 12.17 -14.97
CA GLU A 79 0.70 13.47 -14.29
C GLU A 79 -0.54 13.52 -13.36
N ASP A 80 -1.48 12.59 -13.53
CA ASP A 80 -2.68 12.40 -12.72
C ASP A 80 -2.55 11.40 -11.55
N SER A 81 -1.38 10.76 -11.36
CA SER A 81 -1.17 9.87 -10.21
C SER A 81 -1.01 10.73 -8.96
N PRO A 82 -2.00 10.74 -8.03
CA PRO A 82 -1.91 11.61 -6.89
C PRO A 82 -0.72 11.13 -6.05
N LEU A 83 -0.02 12.09 -5.49
CA LEU A 83 1.02 11.84 -4.52
C LEU A 83 0.34 11.40 -3.21
N GLU A 84 -0.01 10.12 -3.14
CA GLU A 84 -1.00 9.65 -2.17
C GLU A 84 -0.38 9.41 -0.77
N SER A 85 0.77 8.74 -0.65
CA SER A 85 1.41 8.42 0.65
C SER A 85 2.78 7.73 0.51
N TYR A 86 3.65 7.81 1.53
CA TYR A 86 4.83 6.96 1.65
C TYR A 86 4.51 5.46 1.68
N LEU A 87 3.31 5.06 2.11
CA LEU A 87 2.89 3.65 2.05
C LEU A 87 2.78 3.16 0.59
N VAL A 88 2.33 4.03 -0.32
CA VAL A 88 2.24 3.70 -1.76
C VAL A 88 3.65 3.59 -2.34
N ASP A 89 4.54 4.52 -2.02
CA ASP A 89 5.94 4.52 -2.46
C ASP A 89 6.68 3.26 -1.96
N ALA A 90 6.52 2.90 -0.68
CA ALA A 90 7.17 1.73 -0.08
C ALA A 90 6.74 0.42 -0.75
N ALA A 91 5.46 0.29 -1.08
CA ALA A 91 4.93 -0.89 -1.74
C ALA A 91 5.44 -1.07 -3.19
N GLN A 92 6.05 -0.04 -3.79
CA GLN A 92 6.65 -0.09 -5.13
C GLN A 92 8.10 -0.61 -5.16
N ALA A 93 8.72 -0.83 -3.99
CA ALA A 93 10.10 -1.29 -3.94
C ALA A 93 10.32 -2.59 -4.74
N ALA A 94 11.55 -2.76 -5.25
CA ALA A 94 11.88 -3.86 -6.17
C ALA A 94 11.76 -5.24 -5.51
N SER A 95 12.16 -5.36 -4.24
CA SER A 95 12.07 -6.59 -3.45
C SER A 95 10.80 -6.59 -2.59
N SER A 96 10.15 -7.75 -2.47
CA SER A 96 9.02 -7.96 -1.56
C SER A 96 9.41 -7.79 -0.10
N GLU A 97 10.59 -8.26 0.27
CA GLU A 97 11.15 -8.14 1.63
C GLU A 97 11.45 -6.67 1.95
N ALA A 98 12.04 -5.94 1.00
CA ALA A 98 12.35 -4.52 1.15
C ALA A 98 11.07 -3.68 1.28
N ALA A 99 10.07 -3.94 0.41
CA ALA A 99 8.77 -3.30 0.49
C ALA A 99 8.08 -3.56 1.84
N ALA A 100 8.06 -4.83 2.28
CA ALA A 100 7.46 -5.22 3.54
C ALA A 100 8.17 -4.58 4.74
N ALA A 101 9.51 -4.58 4.77
CA ALA A 101 10.28 -3.98 5.86
C ALA A 101 10.07 -2.46 5.96
N THR A 102 10.07 -1.75 4.82
CA THR A 102 9.84 -0.30 4.81
C THR A 102 8.40 0.05 5.19
N LEU A 103 7.40 -0.70 4.69
CA LEU A 103 6.01 -0.57 5.13
C LEU A 103 5.88 -0.79 6.64
N ASP A 104 6.52 -1.85 7.16
CA ASP A 104 6.46 -2.19 8.58
C ASP A 104 7.00 -1.05 9.46
N ILE A 105 8.11 -0.44 9.05
CA ILE A 105 8.71 0.72 9.73
C ILE A 105 7.77 1.92 9.64
N LEU A 106 7.29 2.30 8.46
CA LEU A 106 6.38 3.44 8.30
C LEU A 106 5.15 3.30 9.21
N LEU A 107 4.56 2.10 9.25
CA LEU A 107 3.39 1.81 10.08
C LEU A 107 3.71 1.82 11.59
N ARG A 108 4.90 1.39 12.00
CA ARG A 108 5.35 1.51 13.40
C ARG A 108 5.49 2.97 13.84
N TYR A 109 5.92 3.85 12.94
CA TYR A 109 6.07 5.28 13.22
C TYR A 109 4.76 6.08 13.06
N GLY A 110 3.64 5.41 12.73
CA GLY A 110 2.32 6.03 12.67
C GLY A 110 1.88 6.49 11.29
N ALA A 111 2.43 5.91 10.21
CA ALA A 111 1.88 6.10 8.88
C ALA A 111 0.38 5.70 8.84
N ASP A 112 -0.45 6.60 8.31
CA ASP A 112 -1.89 6.45 8.28
C ASP A 112 -2.31 5.51 7.15
N ILE A 113 -2.68 4.29 7.53
CA ILE A 113 -3.22 3.27 6.62
C ILE A 113 -4.51 3.75 5.95
N GLY A 114 -5.29 4.62 6.59
CA GLY A 114 -6.53 5.18 6.04
C GLY A 114 -6.30 6.03 4.79
N ARG A 115 -5.11 6.63 4.62
CA ARG A 115 -4.73 7.38 3.41
C ARG A 115 -4.45 6.48 2.21
N LEU A 116 -4.37 5.16 2.41
CA LEU A 116 -4.23 4.19 1.34
C LEU A 116 -5.61 3.95 0.67
N GLU A 117 -6.07 4.88 -0.15
CA GLU A 117 -7.40 4.77 -0.78
C GLU A 117 -7.46 3.70 -1.89
N LYS A 118 -6.31 3.44 -2.53
CA LYS A 118 -6.17 2.54 -3.67
C LYS A 118 -5.00 1.57 -3.45
N PRO A 119 -5.02 0.39 -4.10
CA PRO A 119 -3.82 -0.42 -4.21
C PRO A 119 -2.69 0.39 -4.87
N PRO A 120 -1.42 0.16 -4.47
CA PRO A 120 -0.26 0.71 -5.15
C PRO A 120 -0.33 0.47 -6.67
N TRP A 121 0.07 1.45 -7.49
CA TRP A 121 -0.05 1.38 -8.95
C TRP A 121 0.61 0.12 -9.57
N CYS A 122 1.72 -0.37 -9.01
CA CYS A 122 2.34 -1.61 -9.47
C CYS A 122 1.49 -2.88 -9.24
N TRP A 123 0.33 -2.75 -8.59
CA TRP A 123 -0.66 -3.79 -8.42
C TRP A 123 -1.81 -3.68 -9.41
N SER A 124 -1.93 -2.51 -10.08
CA SER A 124 -2.97 -2.16 -11.04
C SER A 124 -2.83 -2.89 -12.37
N SER A 125 -3.96 -3.02 -13.04
CA SER A 125 -4.08 -3.55 -14.40
C SER A 125 -3.26 -2.82 -15.46
N SER A 126 -2.94 -1.55 -15.23
CA SER A 126 -2.15 -0.69 -16.13
C SER A 126 -0.64 -0.89 -16.00
N ALA A 127 -0.16 -1.57 -14.96
CA ALA A 127 1.27 -1.74 -14.74
C ALA A 127 1.87 -2.68 -15.80
N PRO A 128 3.01 -2.31 -16.43
CA PRO A 128 3.67 -3.20 -17.40
C PRO A 128 4.01 -4.55 -16.77
N THR A 129 3.86 -5.65 -17.53
CA THR A 129 4.06 -7.03 -17.05
C THR A 129 5.45 -7.28 -16.42
N LEU A 130 6.46 -6.52 -16.83
CA LEU A 130 7.81 -6.52 -16.25
C LEU A 130 7.89 -6.06 -14.78
N PHE A 131 6.87 -5.35 -14.27
CA PHE A 131 6.75 -4.90 -12.88
C PHE A 131 5.78 -5.75 -12.06
N TYR A 132 5.18 -6.76 -12.68
CA TYR A 132 4.15 -7.58 -12.05
C TYR A 132 4.78 -8.78 -11.32
N TYR A 133 4.92 -8.65 -10.01
CA TYR A 133 5.40 -9.71 -9.12
C TYR A 133 4.26 -10.10 -8.15
N PRO A 134 3.49 -11.17 -8.43
CA PRO A 134 2.32 -11.52 -7.64
C PRO A 134 2.66 -11.87 -6.18
N GLU A 135 3.82 -12.49 -5.94
CA GLU A 135 4.30 -12.80 -4.59
C GLU A 135 4.52 -11.54 -3.75
N ARG A 136 5.12 -10.49 -4.35
CA ARG A 136 5.30 -9.19 -3.69
C ARG A 136 3.98 -8.58 -3.25
N GLN A 137 2.96 -8.67 -4.10
CA GLN A 137 1.64 -8.12 -3.80
C GLN A 137 1.00 -8.84 -2.62
N LEU A 138 1.09 -10.17 -2.57
CA LEU A 138 0.53 -10.98 -1.49
C LEU A 138 1.21 -10.67 -0.15
N VAL A 139 2.55 -10.56 -0.13
CA VAL A 139 3.31 -10.23 1.10
C VAL A 139 2.92 -8.85 1.64
N CYS A 140 2.92 -7.83 0.78
CA CYS A 140 2.55 -6.48 1.20
C CYS A 140 1.07 -6.39 1.60
N LEU A 141 0.17 -7.07 0.88
CA LEU A 141 -1.25 -7.13 1.23
C LEU A 141 -1.47 -7.79 2.59
N HIS A 142 -0.79 -8.91 2.86
CA HIS A 142 -0.84 -9.58 4.15
C HIS A 142 -0.43 -8.63 5.28
N LEU A 143 0.74 -8.00 5.14
CA LEU A 143 1.27 -7.05 6.12
C LEU A 143 0.28 -5.90 6.38
N LEU A 144 -0.25 -5.27 5.33
CA LEU A 144 -1.20 -4.16 5.47
C LEU A 144 -2.46 -4.59 6.24
N LEU A 145 -3.01 -5.76 5.95
CA LEU A 145 -4.21 -6.27 6.63
C LEU A 145 -3.93 -6.63 8.10
N GLU A 146 -2.75 -7.19 8.41
CA GLU A 146 -2.30 -7.44 9.79
C GLU A 146 -2.13 -6.15 10.58
N ARG A 147 -1.67 -5.09 9.92
CA ARG A 147 -1.48 -3.76 10.51
C ARG A 147 -2.77 -2.93 10.60
N GLY A 148 -3.90 -3.44 10.10
CA GLY A 148 -5.22 -2.85 10.30
C GLY A 148 -5.94 -2.39 9.03
N ALA A 149 -5.32 -2.47 7.85
CA ALA A 149 -5.97 -2.10 6.59
C ALA A 149 -7.29 -2.86 6.42
N SER A 150 -8.37 -2.15 6.09
CA SER A 150 -9.70 -2.76 6.05
C SER A 150 -10.00 -3.40 4.69
N PRO A 151 -10.18 -4.74 4.60
CA PRO A 151 -10.56 -5.38 3.35
C PRO A 151 -12.06 -5.18 2.99
N LEU A 152 -12.80 -4.40 3.80
CA LEU A 152 -14.23 -4.24 3.65
C LEU A 152 -14.58 -3.26 2.52
N PRO A 153 -15.57 -3.60 1.66
CA PRO A 153 -15.99 -2.76 0.53
C PRO A 153 -16.61 -1.41 0.94
N GLU A 154 -16.94 -1.20 2.22
CA GLU A 154 -17.33 0.12 2.74
C GLU A 154 -16.17 1.12 2.76
N THR A 155 -14.93 0.64 2.85
CA THR A 155 -13.73 1.47 2.82
C THR A 155 -13.26 1.67 1.39
N LYS A 156 -12.67 2.84 1.09
CA LYS A 156 -12.08 3.10 -0.23
C LYS A 156 -11.02 2.05 -0.58
N PHE A 157 -10.12 1.73 0.37
CA PHE A 157 -9.13 0.69 0.22
C PHE A 157 -9.75 -0.66 -0.14
N GLY A 158 -10.70 -1.15 0.67
CA GLY A 158 -11.32 -2.46 0.46
C GLY A 158 -12.13 -2.54 -0.84
N ALA A 159 -12.87 -1.49 -1.21
CA ALA A 159 -13.58 -1.43 -2.49
C ALA A 159 -12.63 -1.49 -3.69
N SER A 160 -11.56 -0.68 -3.65
CA SER A 160 -10.54 -0.64 -4.70
C SER A 160 -9.80 -1.97 -4.80
N MET A 161 -9.37 -2.53 -3.66
CA MET A 161 -8.71 -3.83 -3.58
C MET A 161 -9.58 -4.96 -4.11
N LEU A 162 -10.86 -5.02 -3.71
CA LEU A 162 -11.80 -6.03 -4.21
C LEU A 162 -12.02 -5.94 -5.71
N THR A 163 -12.03 -4.73 -6.27
CA THR A 163 -12.14 -4.50 -7.71
C THR A 163 -10.91 -5.02 -8.45
N GLU A 164 -9.70 -4.65 -8.00
CA GLU A 164 -8.44 -5.10 -8.62
C GLU A 164 -8.31 -6.64 -8.62
N VAL A 165 -8.59 -7.29 -7.49
CA VAL A 165 -8.51 -8.76 -7.42
C VAL A 165 -9.61 -9.46 -8.22
N ALA A 166 -10.77 -8.81 -8.43
CA ALA A 166 -11.84 -9.30 -9.29
C ALA A 166 -11.44 -9.27 -10.76
N GLU A 167 -10.91 -8.14 -11.22
CA GLU A 167 -10.42 -7.91 -12.59
C GLU A 167 -9.38 -8.95 -12.99
N LYS A 168 -8.42 -9.21 -12.09
CA LYS A 168 -7.29 -10.10 -12.33
C LYS A 168 -7.54 -11.55 -11.94
N TYR A 169 -8.69 -11.84 -11.35
CA TYR A 169 -9.05 -13.15 -10.84
C TYR A 169 -7.96 -13.77 -9.94
N ARG A 170 -7.32 -12.95 -9.09
CA ARG A 170 -6.23 -13.36 -8.19
C ARG A 170 -6.80 -14.14 -7.01
N ARG A 171 -6.93 -15.45 -7.16
CA ARG A 171 -7.57 -16.31 -6.15
C ARG A 171 -6.90 -16.24 -4.80
N GLU A 172 -5.56 -16.26 -4.70
CA GLU A 172 -4.88 -16.17 -3.41
C GLU A 172 -5.19 -14.85 -2.71
N ALA A 173 -5.16 -13.72 -3.42
CA ALA A 173 -5.46 -12.41 -2.84
C ALA A 173 -6.93 -12.31 -2.38
N ILE A 174 -7.88 -12.86 -3.14
CA ILE A 174 -9.29 -12.94 -2.75
C ILE A 174 -9.45 -13.76 -1.46
N HIS A 175 -8.80 -14.93 -1.39
CA HIS A 175 -8.81 -15.76 -0.20
C HIS A 175 -8.19 -15.08 1.00
N LEU A 176 -7.07 -14.37 0.80
CA LEU A 176 -6.37 -13.63 1.84
C LEU A 176 -7.26 -12.52 2.41
N LEU A 177 -7.84 -11.65 1.57
CA LEU A 177 -8.80 -10.61 2.01
C LEU A 177 -9.94 -11.21 2.85
N LEU A 178 -10.58 -12.26 2.34
CA LEU A 178 -11.72 -12.90 3.01
C LEU A 178 -11.32 -13.60 4.31
N SER A 179 -10.13 -14.18 4.39
CA SER A 179 -9.63 -14.79 5.63
C SER A 179 -9.45 -13.75 6.74
N HIS A 180 -8.99 -12.54 6.40
CA HIS A 180 -8.91 -11.44 7.35
C HIS A 180 -10.30 -10.91 7.73
N VAL A 181 -11.26 -10.84 6.80
CA VAL A 181 -12.66 -10.52 7.13
C VAL A 181 -13.24 -11.54 8.11
N GLU A 182 -12.98 -12.84 7.90
CA GLU A 182 -13.50 -13.92 8.75
C GLU A 182 -12.95 -13.84 10.19
N LYS A 183 -11.67 -13.51 10.33
CA LYS A 183 -10.98 -13.30 11.62
C LYS A 183 -11.44 -12.05 12.37
N ARG A 184 -11.94 -11.03 11.66
CA ARG A 184 -12.44 -9.80 12.29
C ARG A 184 -13.78 -10.05 12.98
N ASP A 185 -13.96 -9.39 14.12
CA ASP A 185 -15.22 -9.39 14.85
C ASP A 185 -16.19 -8.37 14.23
N ILE A 186 -16.84 -8.80 13.14
CA ILE A 186 -17.80 -7.98 12.38
C ILE A 186 -19.21 -8.45 12.71
N SER A 187 -20.11 -7.51 12.99
CA SER A 187 -21.52 -7.80 13.22
C SER A 187 -22.18 -8.44 11.99
N LEU A 188 -23.22 -9.25 12.20
CA LEU A 188 -23.97 -9.86 11.08
C LEU A 188 -24.61 -8.80 10.16
N ASP A 189 -25.02 -7.66 10.73
CA ASP A 189 -25.61 -6.56 9.98
C ASP A 189 -24.59 -5.86 9.09
N ASP A 190 -23.39 -5.58 9.61
CA ASP A 190 -22.31 -4.98 8.82
C ASP A 190 -21.81 -5.95 7.75
N LEU A 191 -21.75 -7.24 8.06
CA LEU A 191 -21.41 -8.27 7.08
C LEU A 191 -22.45 -8.34 5.96
N TYR A 192 -23.75 -8.22 6.29
CA TYR A 192 -24.82 -8.17 5.31
C TYR A 192 -24.74 -6.90 4.45
N ARG A 193 -24.49 -5.73 5.05
CA ARG A 193 -24.27 -4.47 4.33
C ARG A 193 -23.12 -4.59 3.35
N ASN A 194 -21.98 -5.13 3.79
CA ASN A 194 -20.81 -5.34 2.93
C ASN A 194 -21.11 -6.34 1.80
N LEU A 195 -21.89 -7.40 2.04
CA LEU A 195 -22.39 -8.30 0.98
C LEU A 195 -23.25 -7.56 -0.07
N LEU A 196 -24.10 -6.61 0.35
CA LEU A 196 -24.88 -5.79 -0.58
C LEU A 196 -23.97 -4.86 -1.41
N LEU A 197 -22.94 -4.28 -0.80
CA LEU A 197 -21.94 -3.47 -1.51
C LEU A 197 -21.19 -4.30 -2.55
N VAL A 198 -20.73 -5.51 -2.20
CA VAL A 198 -20.09 -6.42 -3.17
C VAL A 198 -21.02 -6.78 -4.33
N LYS A 199 -22.32 -7.00 -4.08
CA LYS A 199 -23.29 -7.22 -5.16
C LYS A 199 -23.45 -6.00 -6.06
N LYS A 200 -23.44 -4.80 -5.49
CA LYS A 200 -23.51 -3.53 -6.26
C LYS A 200 -22.28 -3.38 -7.13
N LEU A 201 -21.08 -3.59 -6.58
CA LEU A 201 -19.82 -3.61 -7.33
C LEU A 201 -19.86 -4.67 -8.44
N SER A 202 -20.36 -5.87 -8.11
CA SER A 202 -20.48 -6.96 -9.09
C SER A 202 -21.39 -6.65 -10.27
N LYS A 203 -22.43 -5.81 -10.12
CA LYS A 203 -23.23 -5.37 -11.27
C LYS A 203 -22.41 -4.54 -12.24
N LYS A 204 -21.66 -3.56 -11.70
CA LYS A 204 -20.72 -2.75 -12.46
C LYS A 204 -19.66 -3.63 -13.14
N TRP A 205 -19.12 -4.58 -12.40
CA TRP A 205 -18.14 -5.53 -12.91
C TRP A 205 -18.67 -6.42 -14.04
N MET A 206 -19.96 -6.80 -14.01
CA MET A 206 -20.57 -7.57 -15.09
C MET A 206 -20.77 -6.73 -16.36
N GLU A 207 -21.09 -5.44 -16.22
CA GLU A 207 -21.13 -4.50 -17.35
C GLU A 207 -19.73 -4.35 -17.99
N GLU A 208 -18.68 -4.40 -17.18
CA GLU A 208 -17.26 -4.35 -17.59
C GLU A 208 -16.68 -5.73 -17.98
N ASN A 209 -17.50 -6.80 -18.01
CA ASN A 209 -17.11 -8.18 -18.33
C ASN A 209 -15.95 -8.74 -17.47
N ILE A 210 -15.91 -8.36 -16.19
CA ILE A 210 -14.87 -8.78 -15.24
C ILE A 210 -15.09 -10.22 -14.77
N GLN A 211 -14.10 -11.07 -15.05
CA GLN A 211 -14.16 -12.52 -14.87
C GLN A 211 -14.32 -12.98 -13.41
N GLY A 212 -13.73 -12.27 -12.44
CA GLY A 212 -13.76 -12.64 -11.02
C GLY A 212 -14.99 -12.22 -10.23
N SER A 213 -15.89 -11.46 -10.84
CA SER A 213 -17.07 -10.85 -10.17
C SER A 213 -17.96 -11.88 -9.47
N TRP A 214 -18.39 -12.91 -10.20
CA TRP A 214 -19.25 -13.98 -9.69
C TRP A 214 -18.58 -14.75 -8.53
N TYR A 215 -17.27 -14.94 -8.61
CA TYR A 215 -16.50 -15.72 -7.66
C TYR A 215 -16.39 -15.01 -6.32
N ILE A 216 -16.12 -13.70 -6.32
CA ILE A 216 -16.10 -12.89 -5.10
C ILE A 216 -17.49 -12.87 -4.45
N VAL A 217 -18.57 -12.60 -5.20
CA VAL A 217 -19.93 -12.62 -4.66
C VAL A 217 -20.28 -13.98 -4.04
N LYS A 218 -19.87 -15.08 -4.71
CA LYS A 218 -20.08 -16.44 -4.20
C LYS A 218 -19.36 -16.66 -2.86
N LEU A 219 -18.11 -16.22 -2.74
CA LEU A 219 -17.34 -16.38 -1.50
C LEU A 219 -17.87 -15.50 -0.37
N TRP A 220 -18.25 -14.26 -0.64
CA TRP A 220 -18.92 -13.38 0.34
C TRP A 220 -20.24 -13.96 0.84
N ARG A 221 -21.06 -14.55 -0.04
CA ARG A 221 -22.28 -15.28 0.35
C ARG A 221 -21.96 -16.45 1.29
N ARG A 222 -20.92 -17.23 0.97
CA ARG A 222 -20.49 -18.34 1.82
C ARG A 222 -20.01 -17.87 3.19
N LEU A 223 -19.26 -16.77 3.24
CA LEU A 223 -18.77 -16.18 4.50
C LEU A 223 -19.96 -15.71 5.37
N TYR A 224 -20.93 -15.00 4.78
CA TYR A 224 -22.16 -14.60 5.48
C TYR A 224 -22.92 -15.78 6.08
N TRP A 225 -23.19 -16.82 5.29
CA TRP A 225 -23.94 -17.97 5.78
C TRP A 225 -23.18 -18.77 6.85
N ARG A 226 -21.85 -18.87 6.75
CA ARG A 226 -21.02 -19.50 7.79
C ARG A 226 -21.07 -18.75 9.13
N LYS A 227 -21.03 -17.42 9.11
CA LYS A 227 -21.18 -16.60 10.33
C LYS A 227 -22.60 -16.67 10.91
N ARG A 228 -23.63 -16.68 10.05
CA ARG A 228 -25.04 -16.73 10.48
C ARG A 228 -25.45 -18.09 11.04
N TYR A 229 -24.94 -19.17 10.45
CA TYR A 229 -25.20 -20.54 10.88
C TYR A 229 -23.86 -21.26 11.06
N PRO A 230 -23.16 -21.03 12.18
CA PRO A 230 -21.92 -21.71 12.46
C PRO A 230 -22.17 -23.22 12.52
N VAL A 231 -21.38 -23.99 11.78
CA VAL A 231 -21.43 -25.45 11.87
C VAL A 231 -20.90 -25.83 13.27
N PRO A 232 -21.63 -26.64 14.06
CA PRO A 232 -21.12 -27.09 15.35
C PRO A 232 -19.80 -27.84 15.14
N THR A 233 -18.74 -27.39 15.80
CA THR A 233 -17.45 -28.09 15.89
C THR A 233 -17.49 -29.19 16.93
#